data_AF-A0ABD2QMV5-F1
#
_entry.id   AF-A0ABD2QMV5-F1
#
_cell.length_a   1.000
_cell.length_b   1.000
_cell.length_c   1.000
_cell.angle_alpha   90.00
_cell.angle_beta   90.00
_cell.angle_gamma   90.00
#
_symmetry.space_group_name_H-M   'P 1'
#
loop_
_entity.id
_entity.type
_entity.pdbx_description
1 polymer ?
#
loop_
_entity_poly.entity_id
_entity_poly.type
_entity_poly.pdbx_seq_one_letter_code
_entity_poly.pdbx_strand_id
1 'polypeptide(L)'
;MICVLPINHFIEKIYIFLWFWFVILGVMTALSTFSWVVNTMLPMRRVYYIKQYLKALRLISSTEERDCTRFVNNSLGPDGIFILHVVSKIASDLIALDVTATLWKNYRQAKITGTEEDVNRLLETVNRGPNML
;
A
#
# COMPACT_ATOMS: atom_id res chain seq x y z
N MET A 1 -44.26 -39.73 -25.48
CA MET A 1 -44.25 -38.30 -25.11
C MET A 1 -44.48 -38.19 -23.61
N ILE A 2 -43.46 -38.55 -22.83
CA ILE A 2 -43.58 -38.61 -21.37
C ILE A 2 -43.18 -37.24 -20.85
N CYS A 3 -44.20 -36.47 -20.50
CA CYS A 3 -44.21 -35.57 -19.36
C CYS A 3 -42.91 -34.77 -19.14
N VAL A 4 -42.76 -33.71 -19.93
CA VAL A 4 -41.94 -32.52 -19.62
C VAL A 4 -42.51 -31.69 -18.44
N LEU A 5 -43.67 -32.08 -17.90
CA LEU A 5 -44.35 -31.44 -16.77
C LEU A 5 -43.76 -31.76 -15.38
N PRO A 6 -43.47 -33.03 -14.99
CA PRO A 6 -42.80 -33.35 -13.73
C PRO A 6 -41.39 -32.78 -13.68
N ILE A 7 -40.61 -32.86 -14.78
CA ILE A 7 -39.23 -32.31 -14.78
C ILE A 7 -39.25 -30.78 -14.60
N ASN A 8 -40.21 -30.08 -15.18
CA ASN A 8 -40.39 -28.63 -14.98
C ASN A 8 -40.76 -28.31 -13.54
N HIS A 9 -41.66 -29.09 -12.92
CA HIS A 9 -42.03 -28.90 -11.52
C HIS A 9 -40.87 -29.21 -10.56
N PHE A 10 -40.04 -30.21 -10.85
CA PHE A 10 -38.83 -30.50 -10.07
C PHE A 10 -37.78 -29.40 -10.17
N ILE A 11 -37.54 -28.88 -11.39
CA ILE A 11 -36.62 -27.76 -11.61
C ILE A 11 -37.10 -26.48 -10.92
N GLU A 12 -38.42 -26.21 -10.92
CA GLU A 12 -39.02 -25.09 -10.19
C GLU A 12 -38.66 -25.14 -8.70
N LYS A 13 -38.80 -26.31 -8.04
CA LYS A 13 -38.47 -26.45 -6.61
C LYS A 13 -36.98 -26.32 -6.32
N ILE A 14 -36.12 -26.86 -7.19
CA ILE A 14 -34.66 -26.77 -7.07
C ILE A 14 -34.17 -25.33 -7.28
N TYR A 15 -34.77 -24.61 -8.24
CA TYR A 15 -34.42 -23.22 -8.51
C TYR A 15 -34.73 -22.31 -7.32
N ILE A 16 -35.89 -22.50 -6.68
CA ILE A 16 -36.26 -21.75 -5.47
C ILE A 16 -35.25 -22.03 -4.33
N PHE A 17 -34.85 -23.28 -4.12
CA PHE A 17 -33.84 -23.64 -3.13
C PHE A 17 -32.47 -23.00 -3.42
N LEU A 18 -32.02 -23.08 -4.68
CA LEU A 18 -30.77 -22.46 -5.12
C LEU A 18 -30.83 -20.94 -5.00
N TRP A 19 -31.97 -20.31 -5.29
CA TRP A 19 -32.15 -18.87 -5.15
C TRP A 19 -31.92 -18.42 -3.69
N PHE A 20 -32.54 -19.08 -2.72
CA PHE A 20 -32.30 -18.79 -1.30
C PHE A 20 -30.83 -19.03 -0.90
N TRP A 21 -30.25 -20.12 -1.38
CA TRP A 21 -28.84 -20.43 -1.15
C TRP A 21 -27.90 -19.35 -1.71
N PHE A 22 -28.14 -18.88 -2.95
CA PHE A 22 -27.37 -17.81 -3.58
C PHE A 22 -27.56 -16.47 -2.87
N VAL A 23 -28.76 -16.17 -2.35
CA VAL A 23 -28.98 -14.97 -1.54
C VAL A 23 -28.17 -15.05 -0.24
N ILE A 24 -28.17 -16.20 0.45
CA ILE A 24 -27.36 -16.40 1.67
C ILE A 24 -25.87 -16.25 1.38
N LEU A 25 -25.37 -16.92 0.33
CA LEU A 25 -23.98 -16.77 -0.11
C LEU A 25 -23.68 -15.32 -0.49
N GLY A 26 -24.57 -14.65 -1.21
CA GLY A 26 -24.45 -13.25 -1.59
C GLY A 26 -24.35 -12.34 -0.38
N VAL A 27 -25.16 -12.55 0.65
CA VAL A 27 -25.09 -11.81 1.92
C VAL A 27 -23.79 -12.10 2.66
N MET A 28 -23.38 -13.37 2.78
CA MET A 28 -22.11 -13.73 3.43
C MET A 28 -20.91 -13.11 2.72
N THR A 29 -20.87 -13.18 1.38
CA THR A 29 -19.82 -12.53 0.58
C THR A 29 -19.89 -11.02 0.74
N ALA A 30 -21.07 -10.40 0.69
CA ALA A 30 -21.22 -8.97 0.87
C ALA A 30 -20.73 -8.51 2.25
N LEU A 31 -21.06 -9.23 3.33
CA LEU A 31 -20.58 -8.92 4.68
C LEU A 31 -19.06 -9.10 4.80
N SER A 32 -18.52 -10.16 4.22
CA SER A 32 -17.07 -10.40 4.18
C SER A 32 -16.35 -9.30 3.41
N THR A 33 -16.81 -8.98 2.20
CA THR A 33 -16.28 -7.90 1.37
C THR A 33 -16.43 -6.54 2.06
N PHE A 34 -17.57 -6.24 2.66
CA PHE A 34 -17.80 -4.98 3.36
C PHE A 34 -16.88 -4.85 4.58
N SER A 35 -16.76 -5.89 5.40
CA SER A 35 -15.83 -5.91 6.54
C SER A 35 -14.38 -5.71 6.07
N TRP A 36 -14.01 -6.38 4.98
CA TRP A 36 -12.68 -6.25 4.37
C TRP A 36 -12.46 -4.84 3.83
N VAL A 37 -13.44 -4.25 3.15
CA VAL A 37 -13.42 -2.89 2.60
C VAL A 37 -13.36 -1.84 3.70
N VAL A 38 -14.18 -1.94 4.75
CA VAL A 38 -14.13 -1.03 5.90
C VAL A 38 -12.77 -1.10 6.58
N ASN A 39 -12.23 -2.30 6.81
CA ASN A 39 -10.88 -2.45 7.36
C ASN A 39 -9.78 -1.93 6.40
N THR A 40 -10.02 -1.99 5.09
CA THR A 40 -9.16 -1.46 3.99
C THR A 40 -9.35 0.03 3.73
N MET A 41 -10.43 0.64 4.23
CA MET A 41 -10.71 2.08 4.20
C MET A 41 -10.30 2.77 5.51
N LEU A 42 -10.02 1.99 6.56
CA LEU A 42 -9.35 2.43 7.80
C LEU A 42 -7.79 2.36 7.82
N PRO A 43 -7.03 2.19 6.71
CA PRO A 43 -5.59 2.04 6.74
C PRO A 43 -4.91 3.37 7.05
N MET A 44 -5.61 4.50 6.94
CA MET A 44 -5.19 5.78 7.51
C MET A 44 -4.73 5.64 8.97
N ARG A 45 -5.43 4.83 9.79
CA ARG A 45 -5.01 4.57 11.18
C ARG A 45 -3.79 3.65 11.29
N ARG A 46 -3.66 2.66 10.40
CA ARG A 46 -2.46 1.80 10.34
C ARG A 46 -1.23 2.54 9.81
N VAL A 47 -1.40 3.45 8.87
CA VAL A 47 -0.33 4.32 8.35
C VAL A 47 0.14 5.29 9.43
N TYR A 48 -0.78 5.80 10.26
CA TYR A 48 -0.41 6.53 11.47
C TYR A 48 0.37 5.64 12.45
N TYR A 49 -0.05 4.38 12.62
CA TYR A 49 0.66 3.39 13.41
C TYR A 49 2.08 3.12 12.89
N ILE A 50 2.25 2.93 11.59
CA ILE A 50 3.56 2.72 10.93
C ILE A 50 4.43 3.97 11.12
N LYS A 51 3.88 5.18 10.95
CA LYS A 51 4.59 6.44 11.28
C LYS A 51 5.05 6.48 12.74
N GLN A 52 4.18 6.09 13.66
CA GLN A 52 4.45 6.10 15.09
C GLN A 52 5.43 4.98 15.50
N TYR A 53 5.43 3.85 14.77
CA TYR A 53 6.37 2.75 14.93
C TYR A 53 7.76 3.08 14.37
N LEU A 54 7.84 3.73 13.21
CA LEU A 54 9.11 4.25 12.65
C LEU A 54 9.75 5.27 13.60
N LYS A 55 8.91 6.08 14.27
CA LYS A 55 9.30 6.98 15.36
C LYS A 55 9.78 6.20 16.60
N ALA A 56 9.12 5.09 16.96
CA ALA A 56 9.50 4.24 18.08
C ALA A 56 10.80 3.44 17.86
N LEU A 57 11.08 3.03 16.62
CA LEU A 57 12.30 2.29 16.25
C LEU A 57 13.58 3.16 16.28
N ARG A 58 13.48 4.46 16.63
CA ARG A 58 14.57 5.45 16.65
C ARG A 58 15.34 5.62 15.33
N LEU A 59 14.83 5.11 14.22
CA LEU A 59 15.38 5.33 12.89
C LEU A 59 15.21 6.78 12.40
N ILE A 60 14.35 7.55 13.07
CA ILE A 60 14.12 8.97 12.82
C ILE A 60 14.33 9.72 14.14
N SER A 61 15.44 10.45 14.23
CA SER A 61 15.64 11.47 15.26
C SER A 61 14.70 12.65 14.96
N SER A 62 14.29 13.40 15.99
CA SER A 62 13.37 14.55 15.90
C SER A 62 13.75 15.61 14.86
N THR A 63 15.01 15.61 14.41
CA THR A 63 15.53 16.47 13.33
C THR A 63 15.03 16.10 11.92
N GLU A 64 14.63 14.86 11.66
CA GLU A 64 14.28 14.37 10.31
C GLU A 64 12.76 14.28 10.04
N GLU A 65 11.90 14.80 10.93
CA GLU A 65 10.43 14.77 10.75
C GLU A 65 9.98 15.48 9.45
N ARG A 66 10.70 16.52 9.00
CA ARG A 66 10.42 17.23 7.74
C ARG A 66 10.73 16.35 6.52
N ASP A 67 11.85 15.65 6.52
CA ASP A 67 12.23 14.73 5.44
C ASP A 67 11.31 13.50 5.40
N CYS A 68 10.86 13.03 6.56
CA CYS A 68 9.92 11.91 6.64
C CYS A 68 8.54 12.28 6.10
N THR A 69 8.06 13.48 6.42
CA THR A 69 6.81 14.01 5.88
C THR A 69 6.90 14.21 4.36
N ARG A 70 8.05 14.70 3.88
CA ARG A 70 8.32 14.86 2.44
C ARG A 70 8.43 13.51 1.72
N PHE A 71 9.05 12.50 2.32
CA PHE A 71 9.09 11.14 1.78
C PHE A 71 7.68 10.54 1.65
N VAL A 72 6.86 10.63 2.70
CA VAL A 72 5.48 10.10 2.66
C VAL A 72 4.65 10.83 1.59
N ASN A 73 4.75 12.15 1.53
CA ASN A 73 3.91 12.95 0.64
C ASN A 73 4.40 12.99 -0.82
N ASN A 74 5.72 12.93 -1.06
CA ASN A 74 6.32 13.16 -2.37
C ASN A 74 6.91 11.88 -3.00
N SER A 75 7.42 10.94 -2.21
CA SER A 75 8.03 9.70 -2.72
C SER A 75 7.14 8.47 -2.57
N LEU A 76 6.34 8.37 -1.51
CA LEU A 76 5.33 7.32 -1.40
C LEU A 76 4.06 7.72 -2.16
N GLY A 77 3.56 8.93 -1.91
CA GLY A 77 2.29 9.38 -2.49
C GLY A 77 1.10 8.48 -2.11
N PRO A 78 -0.11 8.81 -2.55
CA PRO A 78 -1.31 8.02 -2.25
C PRO A 78 -1.21 6.57 -2.76
N ASP A 79 -0.55 6.35 -3.91
CA ASP A 79 -0.40 5.03 -4.52
C ASP A 79 0.61 4.14 -3.78
N GLY A 80 1.75 4.68 -3.35
CA GLY A 80 2.73 3.92 -2.56
C GLY A 80 2.18 3.55 -1.18
N ILE A 81 1.31 4.40 -0.62
CA ILE A 81 0.61 4.11 0.64
C ILE A 81 -0.42 2.99 0.43
N PHE A 82 -1.13 2.99 -0.70
CA PHE A 82 -2.03 1.90 -1.07
C PHE A 82 -1.29 0.57 -1.27
N ILE A 83 -0.17 0.58 -2.00
CA ILE A 83 0.64 -0.63 -2.21
C ILE A 83 1.19 -1.15 -0.88
N LEU A 84 1.72 -0.27 -0.02
CA LEU A 84 2.20 -0.67 1.30
C LEU A 84 1.08 -1.28 2.17
N HIS A 85 -0.13 -0.74 2.04
CA HIS A 85 -1.30 -1.30 2.70
C HIS A 85 -1.67 -2.70 2.16
N VAL A 86 -1.66 -2.88 0.84
CA VAL A 86 -1.88 -4.18 0.20
C VAL A 86 -0.82 -5.19 0.65
N VAL A 87 0.45 -4.77 0.71
CA VAL A 87 1.54 -5.59 1.23
C VAL A 87 1.32 -5.96 2.69
N SER A 88 0.87 -5.03 3.55
CA SER A 88 0.56 -5.30 4.97
C SER A 88 -0.61 -6.26 5.18
N LYS A 89 -1.37 -6.52 4.12
CA LYS A 89 -2.56 -7.37 4.14
C LYS A 89 -2.25 -8.77 3.63
N ILE A 90 -1.40 -8.84 2.61
CA ILE A 90 -0.92 -10.10 2.02
C ILE A 90 0.20 -10.68 2.90
N ALA A 91 1.04 -9.81 3.45
CA ALA A 91 2.15 -10.15 4.32
C ALA A 91 1.83 -9.67 5.74
N SER A 92 2.28 -10.43 6.75
CA SER A 92 2.16 -10.02 8.16
C SER A 92 2.68 -8.61 8.39
N ASP A 93 2.14 -7.90 9.40
CA ASP A 93 2.47 -6.50 9.72
C ASP A 93 4.00 -6.23 9.78
N LEU A 94 4.76 -7.22 10.28
CA LEU A 94 6.21 -7.21 10.35
C LEU A 94 6.91 -7.04 8.99
N ILE A 95 6.37 -7.65 7.93
CA ILE A 95 6.95 -7.62 6.58
C ILE A 95 6.73 -6.24 5.96
N ALA A 96 5.55 -5.65 6.15
CA ALA A 96 5.30 -4.29 5.70
C ALA A 96 6.19 -3.26 6.41
N LEU A 97 6.52 -3.51 7.68
CA LEU A 97 7.49 -2.71 8.42
C LEU A 97 8.88 -2.77 7.80
N ASP A 98 9.37 -3.97 7.47
CA ASP A 98 10.69 -4.17 6.86
C ASP A 98 10.77 -3.50 5.47
N VAL A 99 9.71 -3.66 4.67
CA VAL A 99 9.57 -2.98 3.38
C VAL A 99 9.62 -1.46 3.56
N THR A 100 8.89 -0.91 4.54
CA THR A 100 8.89 0.54 4.82
C THR A 100 10.27 1.03 5.23
N ALA A 101 10.97 0.29 6.09
CA ALA A 101 12.32 0.61 6.55
C ALA A 101 13.33 0.59 5.41
N THR A 102 13.26 -0.42 4.54
CA THR A 102 14.11 -0.55 3.35
C THR A 102 13.85 0.59 2.37
N LEU A 103 12.58 0.95 2.14
CA LEU A 103 12.22 2.05 1.26
C LEU A 103 12.74 3.40 1.77
N TRP A 104 12.66 3.64 3.08
CA TRP A 104 13.22 4.83 3.72
C TRP A 104 14.74 4.91 3.57
N LYS A 105 15.45 3.80 3.77
CA LYS A 105 16.90 3.72 3.58
C LYS A 105 17.29 4.03 2.14
N ASN A 106 16.57 3.46 1.16
CA ASN A 106 16.81 3.72 -0.25
C ASN A 106 16.54 5.18 -0.64
N TYR A 107 15.47 5.79 -0.11
CA TYR A 107 15.19 7.21 -0.36
C TYR A 107 16.31 8.12 0.17
N ARG A 108 16.81 7.83 1.37
CA ARG A 108 17.95 8.57 1.93
C ARG A 108 19.19 8.43 1.06
N GLN A 109 19.48 7.22 0.59
CA GLN A 109 20.61 6.97 -0.30
C GLN A 109 20.48 7.74 -1.62
N ALA A 110 19.29 7.72 -2.24
CA ALA A 110 19.02 8.45 -3.48
C ALA A 110 19.20 9.97 -3.31
N LYS A 111 18.80 10.53 -2.16
CA LYS A 111 18.99 11.96 -1.85
C LYS A 111 20.48 12.34 -1.70
N ILE A 112 21.28 11.46 -1.10
CA ILE A 112 22.73 11.68 -0.92
C ILE A 112 23.43 11.64 -2.28
N THR A 113 23.14 10.62 -3.10
CA THR A 113 23.76 10.46 -4.43
C THR A 113 23.42 11.62 -5.37
N GLY A 114 22.18 12.11 -5.40
CA GLY A 114 21.83 13.28 -6.22
C GLY A 114 22.59 14.55 -5.80
N THR A 115 22.87 14.70 -4.51
CA THR A 115 23.65 15.84 -3.99
C THR A 115 25.13 15.71 -4.37
N GLU A 116 25.70 14.50 -4.35
CA GLU A 116 27.08 14.26 -4.78
C GLU A 116 27.30 14.52 -6.27
N GLU A 117 26.32 14.19 -7.13
CA GLU A 117 26.42 14.49 -8.57
C GLU A 117 26.39 16.00 -8.86
N ASP A 118 25.52 16.75 -8.20
CA ASP A 118 25.47 18.21 -8.32
C ASP A 118 26.76 18.86 -7.79
N VAL A 119 27.27 18.41 -6.65
CA VAL A 119 28.54 18.89 -6.09
C VAL A 119 29.71 18.57 -7.04
N ASN A 120 29.78 17.36 -7.60
CA ASN A 120 30.82 17.00 -8.56
C ASN A 120 30.75 17.85 -9.83
N ARG A 121 29.57 18.10 -10.37
CA ARG A 121 29.39 19.01 -11.52
C ARG A 121 29.83 20.43 -11.20
N LEU A 122 29.50 20.94 -10.01
CA LEU A 122 29.95 22.25 -9.56
C LEU A 122 31.48 22.31 -9.43
N LEU A 123 32.09 21.28 -8.84
CA LEU A 123 33.55 21.18 -8.75
C LEU A 123 34.21 21.13 -10.13
N GLU A 124 33.62 20.43 -11.11
CA GLU A 124 34.09 20.45 -12.50
C GLU A 124 34.01 21.85 -13.12
N THR A 125 32.91 22.60 -12.89
CA THR A 125 32.78 23.97 -13.41
C THR A 125 33.76 24.95 -12.78
N VAL A 126 34.02 24.84 -11.47
CA VAL A 126 35.00 25.67 -10.75
C VAL A 126 36.43 25.32 -11.17
N ASN A 127 36.75 24.04 -11.31
CA ASN A 127 38.08 23.58 -11.73
C ASN A 127 38.40 23.93 -13.19
N ARG A 128 37.40 24.12 -14.06
CA ARG A 128 37.59 24.68 -15.40
C ARG A 128 37.81 26.20 -15.43
N GLY A 129 37.49 26.90 -14.34
CA GLY A 129 37.55 28.36 -14.23
C GLY A 129 38.91 29.07 -14.13
N PRO A 130 40.08 28.45 -13.84
CA PRO A 130 41.31 29.21 -13.63
C PRO A 130 42.25 29.30 -14.85
N ASN A 131 41.90 28.73 -16.02
CA ASN A 131 42.81 28.67 -17.17
C ASN A 131 42.41 29.60 -18.34
N MET A 132 41.57 30.62 -18.08
CA MET A 132 41.29 31.67 -19.07
C MET A 132 41.94 32.99 -18.61
N LEU A 133 43.27 32.95 -18.51
CA LEU A 133 44.17 34.10 -18.58
C LEU A 133 44.88 34.06 -19.94
#